data_AF-A0A8T5HGR7-F1
#
_entry.id   AF-A0A8T5HGR7-F1
#
_cell.length_a   1.000
_cell.length_b   1.000
_cell.length_c   1.000
_cell.angle_alpha   90.00
_cell.angle_beta   90.00
_cell.angle_gamma   90.00
#
_symmetry.space_group_name_H-M   'P 1'
#
loop_
_entity.id
_entity.type
_entity.pdbx_description
1 polymer ?
#
loop_
_entity_poly.entity_id
_entity_poly.type
_entity_poly.pdbx_seq_one_letter_code
_entity_poly.pdbx_strand_id
1 'polypeptide(L)' 'MTSSKPVLAISAIAPIVLLIIMIAFLLGPASSFLQFGIVLPEVSIEKIEFTRNEIQATVRNTGPVNVNVV' A
#
# COMPACT_ATOMS: atom_id res chain seq x y z
N MET A 1 1.72 45.01 4.68
CA MET A 1 2.80 44.15 5.22
C MET A 1 3.82 43.93 4.11
N THR A 2 4.96 44.60 4.15
CA THR A 2 6.03 44.36 3.18
C THR A 2 6.80 43.12 3.65
N SER A 3 6.83 42.07 2.82
CA SER A 3 7.59 40.86 3.14
C SER A 3 9.08 41.19 3.11
N SER A 4 9.83 40.80 4.13
CA SER A 4 11.27 41.05 4.18
C SER A 4 11.98 40.17 3.14
N LYS A 5 13.11 40.66 2.59
CA LYS A 5 13.95 39.90 1.64
C LYS A 5 14.23 38.45 2.07
N PRO A 6 14.53 38.13 3.35
CA PRO A 6 14.70 36.75 3.78
C PRO A 6 13.39 35.95 3.75
N VAL A 7 12.25 36.54 4.11
CA VAL A 7 10.94 35.86 4.04
C VAL A 7 10.59 35.51 2.60
N LEU A 8 10.85 36.41 1.65
CA LEU A 8 10.70 36.15 0.22
C LEU A 8 11.59 34.99 -0.26
N ALA A 9 12.87 34.99 0.11
CA ALA A 9 13.80 33.92 -0.26
C ALA A 9 13.39 32.56 0.31
N ILE A 10 13.02 32.51 1.60
CA ILE A 10 12.53 31.29 2.25
C ILE A 10 11.24 30.80 1.59
N SER A 11 10.31 31.70 1.27
CA SER A 11 9.04 31.33 0.63
C SER A 11 9.20 30.74 -0.77
N ALA A 12 10.27 31.09 -1.49
CA ALA A 12 10.58 30.52 -2.80
C ALA A 12 11.27 29.14 -2.70
N ILE A 13 12.10 28.94 -1.68
CA ILE A 13 12.91 27.71 -1.51
C ILE A 13 12.13 26.62 -0.76
N ALA A 14 11.36 26.98 0.26
CA ALA A 14 10.66 26.03 1.12
C ALA A 14 9.74 25.05 0.34
N PRO A 15 8.96 25.48 -0.66
CA PRO A 15 8.13 24.55 -1.45
C PRO A 15 8.95 23.54 -2.25
N ILE A 16 10.13 23.94 -2.76
CA ILE A 16 11.03 23.07 -3.52
C ILE A 16 11.62 22.00 -2.60
N VAL A 17 12.08 22.41 -1.41
CA VAL A 17 12.60 21.48 -0.40
C VAL A 17 11.53 20.49 0.03
N LEU A 18 10.31 20.97 0.28
CA LEU A 18 9.17 20.12 0.62
C LEU A 18 8.88 19.10 -0.50
N LEU A 19 8.89 19.54 -1.75
CA LEU A 19 8.68 18.67 -2.91
C LEU A 19 9.75 17.57 -3.00
N ILE A 20 11.02 17.92 -2.80
CA ILE A 20 12.13 16.95 -2.81
C ILE A 20 11.93 15.91 -1.71
N ILE A 21 11.58 16.34 -0.49
CA ILE A 21 11.30 15.43 0.62
C ILE A 21 10.14 14.50 0.27
N MET A 22 9.08 15.03 -0.33
CA MET A 22 7.92 14.24 -0.71
C MET A 22 8.26 13.19 -1.78
N ILE A 23 9.01 13.57 -2.82
CA ILE A 23 9.47 12.63 -3.85
C ILE A 23 10.35 11.53 -3.22
N ALA A 24 11.30 11.92 -2.35
CA ALA A 24 12.16 10.96 -1.66
C ALA A 24 11.36 10.02 -0.75
N PHE A 25 10.30 10.50 -0.10
CA PHE A 25 9.42 9.68 0.71
C PHE A 25 8.60 8.69 -0.13
N LEU A 26 8.01 9.16 -1.24
CA LEU A 26 7.16 8.35 -2.13
C LEU A 26 7.95 7.27 -2.87
N LEU A 27 9.18 7.55 -3.29
CA LEU A 27 9.99 6.65 -4.11
C LEU A 27 11.08 5.91 -3.31
N GLY A 28 11.33 6.33 -2.07
CA GLY A 28 12.36 5.77 -1.21
C GLY A 28 11.89 4.59 -0.37
N PRO A 29 12.74 4.10 0.55
CA PRO A 29 12.43 2.95 1.40
C PRO A 29 11.25 3.22 2.35
N ALA A 30 11.00 4.49 2.70
CA ALA A 30 9.85 4.89 3.50
C ALA A 30 8.51 4.75 2.75
N SER A 31 8.50 4.47 1.45
CA SER A 31 7.27 4.21 0.70
C SER A 31 6.50 2.99 1.22
N SER A 32 7.15 2.09 1.96
CA SER A 32 6.48 0.98 2.66
C SER A 32 5.43 1.48 3.67
N PHE A 33 5.59 2.68 4.25
CA PHE A 33 4.57 3.29 5.11
C PHE A 33 3.28 3.62 4.36
N LEU A 34 3.31 3.67 3.03
CA LEU A 34 2.14 3.91 2.18
C LEU A 34 1.42 2.61 1.79
N GLN A 35 2.04 1.45 2.01
CA GLN A 35 1.45 0.14 1.75
C GLN A 35 0.56 -0.26 2.93
N PHE A 36 -0.58 0.42 3.04
CA PHE A 36 -1.60 0.10 4.04
C PHE A 36 -2.42 -1.11 3.59
N GLY A 37 -2.50 -2.11 4.46
CA GLY A 37 -3.32 -3.31 4.27
C GLY A 37 -2.50 -4.57 4.02
N ILE A 38 -3.08 -5.71 4.38
CA ILE A 38 -2.59 -7.02 3.94
C ILE A 38 -3.16 -7.26 2.54
N VAL A 39 -2.30 -7.61 1.58
CA VAL A 39 -2.80 -8.13 0.30
C VAL A 39 -3.58 -9.39 0.62
N LEU A 40 -4.89 -9.36 0.41
CA LEU A 40 -5.68 -10.59 0.51
C LEU A 40 -5.13 -11.54 -0.56
N PRO A 41 -4.80 -12.78 -0.22
CA PRO A 41 -4.43 -13.73 -1.24
C PRO A 41 -5.61 -13.87 -2.20
N GLU A 42 -5.33 -13.84 -3.50
CA GLU A 42 -6.36 -14.01 -4.52
C GLU A 42 -6.75 -15.48 -4.55
N VAL A 43 -7.80 -15.80 -3.80
CA VAL A 43 -8.27 -17.16 -3.60
C VAL A 43 -9.73 -17.25 -4.02
N SER A 44 -10.01 -18.17 -4.93
CA SER A 44 -11.38 -18.45 -5.39
C SER A 44 -11.82 -19.83 -4.94
N ILE A 45 -13.08 -19.93 -4.52
CA ILE A 45 -13.72 -21.22 -4.24
C ILE A 45 -14.32 -21.70 -5.56
N GLU A 46 -13.77 -22.78 -6.11
CA GLU A 46 -14.25 -23.35 -7.37
C GLU A 46 -15.47 -24.24 -7.18
N LYS A 47 -15.54 -24.92 -6.03
CA LYS A 47 -16.58 -25.88 -5.75
C LYS A 47 -16.82 -25.97 -4.24
N ILE A 48 -18.09 -26.11 -3.88
CA ILE A 48 -18.52 -26.39 -2.52
C ILE A 48 -19.38 -27.64 -2.56
N GLU A 49 -19.03 -28.62 -1.74
CA GLU A 49 -19.79 -29.84 -1.53
C GLU A 49 -20.19 -29.96 -0.05
N PHE A 50 -21.46 -30.26 0.18
CA PHE A 50 -22.00 -30.50 1.51
C PHE A 50 -22.16 -32.00 1.70
N THR A 51 -21.34 -32.61 2.55
CA THR A 51 -21.35 -34.06 2.78
C THR A 51 -21.63 -34.35 4.24
N ARG A 52 -22.78 -34.97 4.53
CA ARG A 52 -23.24 -35.32 5.89
C ARG A 52 -23.14 -34.15 6.88
N ASN A 53 -22.01 -34.01 7.59
CA ASN A 53 -21.73 -33.03 8.63
C ASN A 53 -20.50 -32.14 8.33
N GLU A 54 -19.95 -32.19 7.11
CA GLU A 54 -18.81 -31.39 6.70
C GLU A 54 -19.07 -30.63 5.40
N ILE A 55 -18.33 -29.55 5.23
CA ILE A 55 -18.28 -28.76 4.01
C ILE A 55 -16.90 -28.97 3.40
N GLN A 56 -16.86 -29.51 2.20
CA GLN A 56 -15.64 -29.63 1.42
C GLN A 56 -15.62 -28.49 0.40
N ALA A 57 -14.55 -27.69 0.41
CA ALA A 57 -14.35 -26.61 -0.54
C ALA A 57 -13.11 -26.88 -1.39
N THR A 58 -13.26 -26.86 -2.71
CA THR A 58 -12.12 -26.83 -3.63
C THR A 58 -11.73 -25.38 -3.83
N VAL A 59 -10.48 -25.08 -3.51
CA VAL A 59 -9.96 -23.71 -3.47
C VAL A 59 -8.81 -23.58 -4.47
N ARG A 60 -8.84 -22.53 -5.30
CA ARG A 60 -7.77 -22.19 -6.23
C ARG A 60 -7.10 -20.88 -5.83
N ASN A 61 -5.78 -20.91 -5.67
CA ASN A 61 -4.96 -19.72 -5.59
C ASN A 61 -4.71 -19.16 -6.99
N THR A 62 -5.26 -17.98 -7.28
CA THR A 62 -5.01 -17.25 -8.54
C THR A 62 -3.94 -16.16 -8.38
N GLY A 63 -3.48 -15.93 -7.15
CA GLY A 63 -2.55 -14.86 -6.82
C GLY A 63 -1.08 -15.29 -6.88
N PRO A 64 -0.15 -14.31 -6.87
CA PRO A 64 1.28 -14.56 -6.93
C PRO A 64 1.89 -15.04 -5.59
N VAL A 65 1.12 -15.02 -4.51
CA VAL A 65 1.57 -15.36 -3.15
C VAL A 65 1.05 -16.74 -2.76
N ASN A 66 1.90 -17.61 -2.21
CA ASN A 66 1.48 -18.91 -1.70
C ASN A 66 0.54 -18.76 -0.50
N VAL A 67 -0.52 -19.56 -0.47
CA VAL A 67 -1.51 -19.61 0.61
C VAL A 67 -1.11 -20.66 1.63
N ASN A 68 -1.18 -20.30 2.91
CA ASN A 68 -1.06 -21.25 4.02
C ASN A 68 -2.45 -21.46 4.64
N VAL A 69 -2.86 -22.71 4.80
CA VAL A 69 -4.12 -23.08 5.49
C VAL A 69 -3.74 -23.61 6.87
N VAL A 70 -4.17 -22.91 7.92
CA VAL A 70 -3.84 -23.21 9.33
C VAL A 70 -5.08 -23.68 10.07
#